data_AF-A0A957DM77-F1
#
_entry.id   AF-A0A957DM77-F1
#
_cell.length_a   1.000
_cell.length_b   1.000
_cell.length_c   1.000
_cell.angle_alpha   90.00
_cell.angle_beta   90.00
_cell.angle_gamma   90.00
#
_symmetry.space_group_name_H-M   'P 1'
#
loop_
_entity.id
_entity.type
_entity.pdbx_description
1 polymer ?
#
loop_
_entity_poly.entity_id
_entity_poly.type
_entity_poly.pdbx_seq_one_letter_code
_entity_poly.pdbx_strand_id
1 'polypeptide(L)'
;TPSSEAAAPLSEPDVETAVPSPVAQKDKASRKPPSSAKGRKERPSRRGGKTQPTLRQVTDRFAACGRCSYFWAGYRVLFGEEGLETAVNQSESGWLDLNWNLQMPDLVHKTYGVRLDVAHFHYEGCCDECRRHFVFEAAKSEDLEDRFHIEISPRMAK
;
A
#
# COMPACT_ATOMS: atom_id res chain seq x y z
N THR A 1 15.02 -1.71 49.72
CA THR A 1 14.55 -0.31 49.79
C THR A 1 14.01 0.08 48.42
N PRO A 2 12.72 0.45 48.30
CA PRO A 2 12.12 0.89 47.05
C PRO A 2 12.28 2.41 46.89
N SER A 3 12.68 2.89 45.72
CA SER A 3 12.68 4.30 45.26
C SER A 3 13.31 4.27 43.86
N SER A 4 12.84 4.91 42.80
CA SER A 4 11.88 5.99 42.56
C SER A 4 11.55 5.88 41.07
N GLU A 5 10.35 5.48 40.69
CA GLU A 5 9.28 6.35 40.16
C GLU A 5 9.70 7.34 39.06
N ALA A 6 9.04 7.18 37.92
CA ALA A 6 9.28 7.83 36.65
C ALA A 6 8.27 8.95 36.37
N ALA A 7 8.59 9.73 35.32
CA ALA A 7 7.67 10.38 34.39
C ALA A 7 7.06 11.74 34.75
N ALA A 8 7.74 12.76 34.20
CA ALA A 8 7.26 13.94 33.48
C ALA A 8 5.74 14.23 33.38
N PRO A 9 5.32 15.50 33.59
CA PRO A 9 3.95 15.96 33.34
C PRO A 9 3.68 16.30 31.87
N LEU A 10 2.48 15.90 31.41
CA LEU A 10 1.86 16.25 30.13
C LEU A 10 1.41 17.72 30.12
N SER A 11 1.56 18.40 28.99
CA SER A 11 1.00 19.73 28.73
C SER A 11 0.15 19.69 27.46
N GLU A 12 -1.13 19.99 27.62
CA GLU A 12 -2.10 20.22 26.55
C GLU A 12 -1.99 21.67 26.04
N PRO A 13 -2.19 21.92 24.75
CA PRO A 13 -2.73 23.22 24.34
C PRO A 13 -4.09 23.09 23.63
N ASP A 14 -5.05 23.75 24.28
CA ASP A 14 -6.28 24.34 23.77
C ASP A 14 -6.01 25.25 22.55
N VAL A 15 -6.88 25.24 21.53
CA VAL A 15 -7.17 26.42 20.71
C VAL A 15 -8.52 26.25 19.99
N GLU A 16 -9.51 26.86 20.61
CA GLU A 16 -10.72 27.43 20.03
C GLU A 16 -10.37 28.58 19.06
N THR A 17 -10.94 28.63 17.85
CA THR A 17 -11.19 29.89 17.14
C THR A 17 -12.31 29.71 16.11
N ALA A 18 -13.45 30.33 16.41
CA ALA A 18 -14.55 30.59 15.50
C ALA A 18 -14.29 31.86 14.67
N VAL A 19 -14.78 31.92 13.42
CA VAL A 19 -15.14 33.21 12.78
C VAL A 19 -16.30 33.03 11.77
N PRO A 20 -17.28 33.96 11.67
CA PRO A 20 -18.52 33.82 10.89
C PRO A 20 -18.64 34.68 9.60
N SER A 21 -19.63 34.32 8.75
CA SER A 21 -20.44 35.15 7.81
C SER A 21 -19.75 35.86 6.62
N PRO A 22 -20.43 36.34 5.53
CA PRO A 22 -21.86 36.66 5.36
C PRO A 22 -22.56 36.29 4.01
N VAL A 23 -23.88 36.55 4.03
CA VAL A 23 -24.93 36.65 2.98
C VAL A 23 -24.60 37.28 1.62
N ALA A 24 -25.27 36.81 0.56
CA ALA A 24 -25.90 37.65 -0.48
C ALA A 24 -26.91 36.88 -1.36
N GLN A 25 -28.19 37.27 -1.28
CA GLN A 25 -29.24 36.96 -2.27
C GLN A 25 -29.04 37.81 -3.53
N LYS A 26 -29.42 37.29 -4.71
CA LYS A 26 -29.88 38.14 -5.83
C LYS A 26 -30.82 37.39 -6.77
N ASP A 27 -32.01 37.95 -6.90
CA ASP A 27 -33.09 37.58 -7.79
C ASP A 27 -32.82 37.81 -9.30
N LYS A 28 -33.74 37.19 -10.07
CA LYS A 28 -34.31 37.62 -11.37
C LYS A 28 -33.72 37.06 -12.67
N ALA A 29 -34.55 36.18 -13.23
CA ALA A 29 -35.25 36.31 -14.52
C ALA A 29 -34.50 36.02 -15.84
N SER A 30 -35.14 35.11 -16.59
CA SER A 30 -35.28 35.08 -18.05
C SER A 30 -34.03 35.00 -18.91
N ARG A 31 -33.89 33.83 -19.57
CA ARG A 31 -33.96 33.69 -21.04
C ARG A 31 -33.87 32.20 -21.41
N LYS A 32 -34.87 31.71 -22.16
CA LYS A 32 -34.79 30.43 -22.89
C LYS A 32 -33.64 30.49 -23.90
N PRO A 33 -32.74 29.51 -23.98
CA PRO A 33 -31.94 29.28 -25.16
C PRO A 33 -32.63 28.34 -26.15
N PRO A 34 -32.40 28.52 -27.46
CA PRO A 34 -33.06 27.79 -28.54
C PRO A 34 -32.60 26.33 -28.63
N SER A 35 -33.49 25.50 -29.16
CA SER A 35 -33.18 24.15 -29.64
C SER A 35 -32.09 24.20 -30.71
N SER A 36 -31.06 23.37 -30.54
CA SER A 36 -30.19 22.95 -31.63
C SER A 36 -29.57 21.62 -31.27
N ALA A 37 -30.04 20.59 -31.96
CA ALA A 37 -29.43 19.28 -32.01
C ALA A 37 -27.97 19.42 -32.47
N LYS A 38 -27.04 18.92 -31.66
CA LYS A 38 -25.73 18.45 -32.10
C LYS A 38 -25.30 17.36 -31.13
N GLY A 39 -25.20 16.15 -31.66
CA GLY A 39 -24.83 14.96 -30.91
C GLY A 39 -23.63 15.22 -30.02
N ARG A 40 -23.88 15.25 -28.71
CA ARG A 40 -22.83 15.19 -27.72
C ARG A 40 -22.25 13.79 -27.84
N LYS A 41 -21.18 13.63 -28.62
CA LYS A 41 -20.29 12.49 -28.48
C LYS A 41 -19.99 12.42 -26.99
N GLU A 42 -20.56 11.43 -26.31
CA GLU A 42 -20.19 11.10 -24.95
C GLU A 42 -18.68 10.92 -24.99
N ARG A 43 -17.95 11.91 -24.45
CA ARG A 43 -16.55 11.69 -24.13
C ARG A 43 -16.56 10.48 -23.22
N PRO A 44 -15.85 9.38 -23.56
CA PRO A 44 -15.73 8.26 -22.66
C PRO A 44 -15.26 8.84 -21.33
N SER A 45 -16.13 8.72 -20.34
CA SER A 45 -15.82 9.06 -18.97
C SER A 45 -14.61 8.22 -18.62
N ARG A 46 -13.40 8.82 -18.71
CA ARG A 46 -12.17 8.25 -18.19
C ARG A 46 -12.27 8.30 -16.66
N ARG A 47 -13.25 7.60 -16.09
CA ARG A 47 -13.09 7.03 -14.76
C ARG A 47 -12.00 5.97 -14.96
N GLY A 48 -10.76 6.39 -14.76
CA GLY A 48 -9.62 5.50 -14.65
C GLY A 48 -9.87 4.60 -13.46
N GLY A 49 -10.65 3.54 -13.66
CA GLY A 49 -10.61 2.39 -12.78
C GLY A 49 -9.17 1.93 -12.81
N LYS A 50 -8.47 2.04 -11.68
CA LYS A 50 -7.15 1.42 -11.53
C LYS A 50 -7.39 -0.07 -11.74
N THR A 51 -7.16 -0.54 -12.96
CA THR A 51 -7.27 -1.96 -13.27
C THR A 51 -6.25 -2.67 -12.39
N GLN A 52 -6.72 -3.62 -11.59
CA GLN A 52 -5.82 -4.44 -10.79
C GLN A 52 -4.79 -5.10 -11.72
N PRO A 53 -3.50 -5.11 -11.36
CA PRO A 53 -2.48 -5.69 -12.21
C PRO A 53 -2.72 -7.18 -12.34
N THR A 54 -2.47 -7.75 -13.52
CA THR A 54 -2.58 -9.20 -13.71
C THR A 54 -1.35 -9.90 -13.13
N LEU A 55 -1.46 -11.19 -12.79
CA LEU A 55 -0.32 -11.98 -12.29
C LEU A 55 0.90 -11.89 -13.23
N ARG A 56 0.64 -11.92 -14.54
CA ARG A 56 1.69 -11.76 -15.56
C ARG A 56 2.36 -10.39 -15.46
N GLN A 57 1.61 -9.30 -15.35
CA GLN A 57 2.18 -7.96 -15.21
C GLN A 57 3.00 -7.80 -13.94
N VAL A 58 2.54 -8.37 -12.82
CA VAL A 58 3.29 -8.38 -11.57
C VAL A 58 4.59 -9.18 -11.74
N THR A 59 4.50 -10.37 -12.33
CA THR A 59 5.66 -11.22 -12.60
C THR A 59 6.69 -10.51 -13.47
N ASP A 60 6.27 -9.85 -14.55
CA ASP A 60 7.16 -9.08 -15.42
C ASP A 60 7.87 -7.95 -14.66
N ARG A 61 7.18 -7.29 -13.72
CA ARG A 61 7.77 -6.23 -12.87
C ARG A 61 8.80 -6.77 -11.88
N PHE A 62 8.57 -7.94 -11.30
CA PHE A 62 9.54 -8.58 -10.41
C PHE A 62 10.72 -9.16 -11.20
N ALA A 63 10.49 -9.65 -12.42
CA ALA A 63 11.51 -10.17 -13.33
C ALA A 63 12.55 -9.11 -13.77
N ALA A 64 12.22 -7.82 -13.67
CA ALA A 64 13.14 -6.73 -13.99
C ALA A 64 14.33 -6.58 -13.00
N CYS A 65 14.36 -7.32 -11.90
CA CYS A 65 15.42 -7.27 -10.88
C CYS A 65 15.81 -8.68 -10.43
N GLY A 66 17.12 -8.95 -10.32
CA GLY A 66 17.65 -10.27 -9.96
C GLY A 66 17.19 -10.72 -8.57
N ARG A 67 17.32 -9.85 -7.56
CA ARG A 67 16.82 -10.14 -6.21
C ARG A 67 15.31 -10.29 -6.16
N CYS A 68 14.54 -9.34 -6.70
CA CYS A 68 13.08 -9.43 -6.63
C CYS A 68 12.53 -10.62 -7.42
N SER A 69 13.13 -10.98 -8.56
CA SER A 69 12.76 -12.19 -9.30
C SER A 69 13.06 -13.47 -8.51
N TYR A 70 14.19 -13.53 -7.80
CA TYR A 70 14.51 -14.64 -6.90
C TYR A 70 13.47 -14.77 -5.78
N PHE A 71 13.12 -13.66 -5.13
CA PHE A 71 12.06 -13.65 -4.11
C PHE A 71 10.73 -14.15 -4.67
N TRP A 72 10.32 -13.62 -5.82
CA TRP A 72 9.05 -13.99 -6.46
C TRP A 72 8.98 -15.46 -6.84
N ALA A 73 10.08 -16.00 -7.40
CA ALA A 73 10.20 -17.41 -7.70
C ALA A 73 10.20 -18.27 -6.43
N GLY A 74 10.89 -17.85 -5.37
CA GLY A 74 10.89 -18.53 -4.08
C GLY A 74 9.50 -18.55 -3.43
N TYR A 75 8.79 -17.43 -3.46
CA TYR A 75 7.41 -17.36 -2.95
C TYR A 75 6.49 -18.30 -3.72
N ARG A 76 6.63 -18.39 -5.06
CA ARG A 76 5.90 -19.39 -5.87
C ARG A 76 6.18 -20.83 -5.43
N VAL A 77 7.40 -21.15 -5.03
CA VAL A 77 7.75 -22.50 -4.55
C VAL A 77 7.09 -22.78 -3.19
N LEU A 78 7.01 -21.78 -2.32
CA LEU A 78 6.42 -21.93 -0.98
C LEU A 78 4.89 -22.02 -0.99
N PHE A 79 4.23 -21.22 -1.83
CA PHE A 79 2.77 -21.04 -1.80
C PHE A 79 2.06 -21.48 -3.10
N GLY A 80 2.81 -21.96 -4.09
CA GLY A 80 2.27 -22.32 -5.40
C GLY A 80 1.85 -21.12 -6.24
N GLU A 81 1.26 -21.42 -7.40
CA GLU A 81 0.70 -20.40 -8.29
C GLU A 81 -0.59 -19.78 -7.70
N GLU A 82 -1.41 -20.57 -7.01
CA GLU A 82 -2.63 -20.09 -6.34
C GLU A 82 -2.32 -19.03 -5.28
N GLY A 83 -1.23 -19.20 -4.50
CA GLY A 83 -0.80 -18.20 -3.52
C GLY A 83 -0.37 -16.89 -4.17
N LEU A 84 0.24 -16.94 -5.35
CA LEU A 84 0.57 -15.74 -6.13
C LEU A 84 -0.68 -15.05 -6.68
N GLU A 85 -1.59 -15.82 -7.28
CA GLU A 85 -2.84 -15.29 -7.81
C GLU A 85 -3.65 -14.61 -6.72
N THR A 86 -3.75 -15.25 -5.55
CA THR A 86 -4.44 -14.70 -4.38
C THR A 86 -3.81 -13.38 -3.95
N ALA A 87 -2.48 -13.34 -3.79
CA ALA A 87 -1.77 -12.11 -3.43
C ALA A 87 -1.98 -10.97 -4.45
N VAL A 88 -1.98 -11.29 -5.74
CA VAL A 88 -2.21 -10.29 -6.80
C VAL A 88 -3.66 -9.82 -6.82
N ASN A 89 -4.63 -10.73 -6.64
CA ASN A 89 -6.04 -10.38 -6.58
C ASN A 89 -6.40 -9.53 -5.36
N GLN A 90 -5.72 -9.77 -4.24
CA GLN A 90 -5.87 -9.01 -2.99
C GLN A 90 -5.01 -7.75 -2.95
N SER A 91 -4.21 -7.49 -3.98
CA SER A 91 -3.31 -6.34 -4.01
C SER A 91 -4.07 -5.01 -3.91
N GLU A 92 -3.55 -4.09 -3.10
CA GLU A 92 -4.17 -2.78 -2.90
C GLU A 92 -3.13 -1.68 -3.07
N SER A 93 -3.52 -0.60 -3.77
CA SER A 93 -2.71 0.62 -3.90
C SER A 93 -1.27 0.40 -4.39
N GLY A 94 -1.01 -0.67 -5.13
CA GLY A 94 0.32 -0.99 -5.66
C GLY A 94 1.19 -1.82 -4.71
N TRP A 95 0.63 -2.37 -3.65
CA TRP A 95 1.28 -3.30 -2.72
C TRP A 95 0.68 -4.70 -2.85
N LEU A 96 1.53 -5.71 -2.67
CA LEU A 96 1.10 -7.09 -2.48
C LEU A 96 1.12 -7.41 -1.00
N ASP A 97 -0.02 -7.89 -0.51
CA ASP A 97 -0.13 -8.56 0.78
C ASP A 97 0.23 -10.02 0.56
N LEU A 98 1.31 -10.48 1.18
CA LEU A 98 1.82 -11.83 1.04
C LEU A 98 1.58 -12.63 2.32
N ASN A 99 1.24 -13.90 2.13
CA ASN A 99 1.06 -14.82 3.24
C ASN A 99 2.40 -15.06 3.94
N TRP A 100 2.37 -15.14 5.27
CA TRP A 100 3.55 -15.33 6.09
C TRP A 100 3.56 -16.73 6.70
N ASN A 101 4.65 -17.48 6.45
CA ASN A 101 4.85 -18.80 7.03
C ASN A 101 6.26 -18.94 7.63
N LEU A 102 6.54 -20.06 8.26
CA LEU A 102 7.84 -20.32 8.90
C LEU A 102 9.05 -20.30 7.93
N GLN A 103 8.82 -20.41 6.62
CA GLN A 103 9.87 -20.38 5.60
C GLN A 103 10.10 -18.98 5.00
N MET A 104 9.14 -18.05 5.17
CA MET A 104 9.25 -16.68 4.67
C MET A 104 10.44 -15.89 5.25
N PRO A 105 10.76 -15.95 6.55
CA PRO A 105 11.94 -15.28 7.09
C PRO A 105 13.24 -15.67 6.38
N ASP A 106 13.42 -16.97 6.10
CA ASP A 106 14.59 -17.48 5.41
C ASP A 106 14.62 -17.06 3.93
N LEU A 107 13.47 -17.03 3.26
CA LEU A 107 13.38 -16.50 1.90
C LEU A 107 13.75 -15.01 1.84
N VAL A 108 13.23 -14.20 2.76
CA VAL A 108 13.55 -12.76 2.86
C VAL A 108 15.04 -12.57 3.15
N HIS A 109 15.61 -13.35 4.07
CA HIS A 109 17.03 -13.31 4.39
C HIS A 109 17.90 -13.67 3.19
N LYS A 110 17.59 -14.77 2.49
CA LYS A 110 18.33 -15.18 1.29
C LYS A 110 18.24 -14.17 0.16
N THR A 111 17.10 -13.49 0.02
CA THR A 111 16.88 -12.54 -1.07
C THR A 111 17.48 -11.16 -0.79
N TYR A 112 17.21 -10.61 0.38
CA TYR A 112 17.50 -9.22 0.72
C TYR A 112 18.60 -9.07 1.78
N GLY A 113 19.12 -10.17 2.33
CA GLY A 113 20.12 -10.14 3.39
C GLY A 113 19.58 -9.71 4.76
N VAL A 114 18.27 -9.61 4.91
CA VAL A 114 17.60 -9.12 6.13
C VAL A 114 17.15 -10.29 6.99
N ARG A 115 17.53 -10.26 8.26
CA ARG A 115 17.01 -11.20 9.25
C ARG A 115 15.78 -10.63 9.95
N LEU A 116 14.63 -11.23 9.69
CA LEU A 116 13.39 -10.99 10.42
C LEU A 116 13.28 -12.06 11.50
N ASP A 117 13.62 -11.71 12.74
CA ASP A 117 13.47 -12.57 13.91
C ASP A 117 12.36 -12.05 14.84
N VAL A 118 11.99 -12.86 15.84
CA VAL A 118 10.86 -12.64 16.75
C VAL A 118 10.93 -11.30 17.51
N ALA A 119 12.09 -10.63 17.57
CA ALA A 119 12.22 -9.33 18.22
C ALA A 119 11.69 -8.16 17.38
N HIS A 120 11.43 -8.36 16.09
CA HIS A 120 11.01 -7.30 15.18
C HIS A 120 9.48 -7.27 15.09
N PHE A 121 8.84 -6.35 15.83
CA PHE A 121 7.39 -6.13 15.68
C PHE A 121 7.02 -5.41 14.38
N HIS A 122 7.97 -4.67 13.81
CA HIS A 122 7.82 -3.95 12.56
C HIS A 122 9.20 -3.81 11.92
N TYR A 123 9.28 -3.99 10.61
CA TYR A 123 10.49 -3.77 9.83
C TYR A 123 10.14 -3.19 8.46
N GLU A 124 10.83 -2.12 8.05
CA GLU A 124 10.74 -1.57 6.69
C GLU A 124 12.10 -1.68 6.02
N GLY A 125 12.11 -2.19 4.80
CA GLY A 125 13.31 -2.35 3.99
C GLY A 125 13.06 -2.03 2.52
N CYS A 126 14.15 -2.02 1.75
CA CYS A 126 14.06 -1.91 0.31
C CYS A 126 15.11 -2.79 -0.37
N CYS A 127 14.81 -3.24 -1.59
CA CYS A 127 15.76 -3.99 -2.40
C CYS A 127 16.94 -3.10 -2.83
N ASP A 128 18.18 -3.52 -2.59
CA ASP A 128 19.36 -2.72 -2.95
C ASP A 128 19.52 -2.49 -4.47
N GLU A 129 18.96 -3.37 -5.30
CA GLU A 129 19.07 -3.27 -6.76
C GLU A 129 18.02 -2.33 -7.36
N CYS A 130 16.74 -2.60 -7.13
CA CYS A 130 15.65 -1.85 -7.76
C CYS A 130 14.93 -0.89 -6.82
N ARG A 131 15.35 -0.80 -5.55
CA ARG A 131 14.75 0.08 -4.53
C ARG A 131 13.26 -0.18 -4.31
N ARG A 132 12.79 -1.42 -4.56
CA ARG A 132 11.42 -1.85 -4.24
C ARG A 132 11.26 -1.95 -2.73
N HIS A 133 10.25 -1.28 -2.18
CA HIS A 133 10.01 -1.28 -0.73
C HIS A 133 9.27 -2.54 -0.30
N PHE A 134 9.58 -3.00 0.92
CA PHE A 134 8.86 -4.07 1.59
C PHE A 134 8.75 -3.76 3.09
N VAL A 135 7.66 -4.22 3.70
CA VAL A 135 7.34 -3.99 5.11
C VAL A 135 6.92 -5.32 5.73
N PHE A 136 7.44 -5.61 6.90
CA PHE A 136 7.00 -6.70 7.76
C PHE A 136 6.35 -6.11 9.00
N GLU A 137 5.20 -6.64 9.39
CA GLU A 137 4.48 -6.29 10.60
C GLU A 137 4.12 -7.59 11.34
N ALA A 138 4.64 -7.74 12.57
CA ALA A 138 4.26 -8.85 13.41
C ALA A 138 2.83 -8.65 13.96
N ALA A 139 2.10 -9.74 14.11
CA ALA A 139 0.79 -9.75 14.74
C ALA A 139 0.88 -9.19 16.18
N LYS A 140 -0.08 -8.33 16.55
CA LYS A 140 -0.17 -7.76 17.90
C LYS A 140 -0.80 -8.73 18.91
N SER A 141 -1.44 -9.78 18.43
CA SER A 141 -2.18 -10.78 19.21
C SER A 141 -2.14 -12.12 18.50
N GLU A 142 -2.29 -13.22 19.25
CA GLU A 142 -2.23 -14.59 18.70
C GLU A 142 -3.35 -14.90 17.69
N ASP A 143 -4.44 -14.13 17.71
CA ASP A 143 -5.56 -14.27 16.76
C ASP A 143 -5.32 -13.61 15.39
N LEU A 144 -4.20 -12.89 15.23
CA LEU A 144 -3.85 -12.20 14.00
C LEU A 144 -2.64 -12.87 13.34
N GLU A 145 -2.59 -12.77 12.02
CA GLU A 145 -1.46 -13.25 11.23
C GLU A 145 -0.44 -12.12 11.03
N ASP A 146 0.84 -12.50 11.01
CA ASP A 146 1.92 -11.63 10.58
C ASP A 146 1.69 -11.19 9.13
N ARG A 147 2.04 -9.96 8.82
CA ARG A 147 1.84 -9.39 7.47
C ARG A 147 3.16 -9.04 6.84
N PHE A 148 3.34 -9.46 5.58
CA PHE A 148 4.45 -9.02 4.75
C PHE A 148 3.91 -8.35 3.49
N HIS A 149 4.33 -7.11 3.30
CA HIS A 149 3.91 -6.24 2.21
C HIS A 149 5.08 -5.95 1.30
N ILE A 150 4.88 -6.00 -0.01
CA ILE A 150 5.92 -5.61 -0.98
C ILE A 150 5.34 -4.82 -2.14
N GLU A 151 6.01 -3.75 -2.52
CA GLU A 151 5.56 -2.87 -3.60
C GLU A 151 5.62 -3.59 -4.96
N ILE A 152 4.59 -3.44 -5.80
CA ILE A 152 4.50 -4.06 -7.14
C ILE A 152 5.39 -3.34 -8.16
N SER A 153 5.55 -2.03 -8.03
CA SER A 153 6.36 -1.21 -8.93
C SER A 153 7.25 -0.29 -8.10
N PRO A 154 8.58 -0.35 -8.22
CA PRO A 154 9.46 0.52 -7.45
C PRO A 154 9.18 1.99 -7.77
N ARG A 155 9.10 2.85 -6.74
CA ARG A 155 8.83 4.29 -6.90
C ARG A 155 9.79 5.05 -7.80
N MET A 156 10.99 4.52 -8.03
CA MET A 156 12.05 5.19 -8.82
C MET A 156 12.35 4.52 -10.17
N ALA A 157 11.47 3.63 -10.67
CA ALA A 157 11.56 3.16 -12.05
C ALA A 157 11.20 4.30 -13.01
N LYS A 158 12.18 5.14 -13.36
CA LYS A 158 12.11 6.11 -14.46
C LYS A 158 12.60 5.47 -15.75
#